data_AF-A0A9P5Z045-F1
#
_entry.id   AF-A0A9P5Z045-F1
#
_cell.length_a   1.000
_cell.length_b   1.000
_cell.length_c   1.000
_cell.angle_alpha   90.00
_cell.angle_beta   90.00
_cell.angle_gamma   90.00
#
_symmetry.space_group_name_H-M   'P 1'
#
loop_
_entity.id
_entity.type
_entity.pdbx_description
1 polymer ?
#
loop_
_entity_poly.entity_id
_entity_poly.type
_entity_poly.pdbx_seq_one_letter_code
_entity_poly.pdbx_strand_id
1 'polypeptide(L)'
;MATTTVLTDINTDLFPIPSRHVQPNRELVLPRSKAGVSLASTTVLQRVLTDNHKRWHIFFNLKRFHNHTAHAALTLWFLGADPAVLEGSYEEHIKIQRPAFKSPGPITRHTWKDHLGDDTYYQAYLGFFQDELKEKSFGPLLEEYVFGHSANAVASSVTKEHPEMLKRFLAGLLHPMIHTGFGVEFSLPGTFAEGLAQTAVHLADKGDLIPLKWFAPPDTGLIYKFTGIRISAKEQKDVHAFSILARILEDPELGGFPAPAFEEQFYPSVVQRYGTAIAKYVDDWTLEGDLEKKVQELLWTNALLYGVAGVEANGGFVADFFLMHLVTSSLFLSEVFSELKRSSQVELLRGYFATCLAWYIGRGRPKLDIAEFFSRDNARPTAPGPQPTPHEGANPSPSAPEAITPNPWLPVLQSTLAHPDDHLAKLQRSLSEYSMHFGLTPAGTFKNTELKDAGLIDGTLFIRAAGLSLSAMGWVREGQAPGAWSFDGFFQPAESKL
;
A
#
# COMPACT_ATOMS: atom_id res chain seq x y z
N MET A 1 23.43 -31.10 -4.09
CA MET A 1 23.72 -30.81 -2.67
C MET A 1 22.41 -30.93 -1.93
N ALA A 2 22.36 -31.73 -0.88
CA ALA A 2 21.12 -32.01 -0.16
C ALA A 2 20.64 -30.75 0.58
N THR A 3 19.49 -30.22 0.19
CA THR A 3 18.76 -29.19 0.92
C THR A 3 18.22 -29.84 2.19
N THR A 4 18.90 -29.59 3.31
CA THR A 4 18.44 -29.94 4.64
C THR A 4 17.18 -29.11 4.93
N THR A 5 16.02 -29.63 4.56
CA THR A 5 14.72 -29.12 5.01
C THR A 5 14.67 -29.38 6.51
N VAL A 6 15.11 -28.39 7.30
CA VAL A 6 14.73 -28.35 8.71
C VAL A 6 13.21 -28.31 8.68
N LEU A 7 12.57 -29.38 9.15
CA LEU A 7 11.13 -29.41 9.39
C LEU A 7 10.87 -28.38 10.49
N THR A 8 10.66 -27.13 10.11
CA THR A 8 10.18 -26.10 11.03
C THR A 8 8.76 -26.51 11.41
N ASP A 9 8.52 -26.84 12.68
CA ASP A 9 7.17 -27.07 13.18
C ASP A 9 6.33 -25.82 12.88
N ILE A 10 5.37 -25.97 11.96
CA ILE A 10 4.44 -24.93 11.53
C ILE A 10 3.64 -24.48 12.76
N ASN A 11 3.65 -23.17 13.03
CA ASN A 11 2.82 -22.62 14.09
C ASN A 11 1.42 -22.34 13.53
N THR A 12 0.52 -23.32 13.64
CA THR A 12 -0.85 -23.22 13.10
C THR A 12 -1.73 -22.23 13.84
N ASP A 13 -1.38 -21.85 15.08
CA ASP A 13 -2.13 -20.86 15.85
C ASP A 13 -1.88 -19.44 15.33
N LEU A 14 -0.64 -19.15 14.92
CA LEU A 14 -0.27 -17.87 14.33
C LEU A 14 -0.43 -17.82 12.82
N PHE A 15 -0.20 -18.95 12.14
CA PHE A 15 -0.23 -19.08 10.69
C PHE A 15 -1.11 -20.28 10.29
N PRO A 16 -2.43 -20.20 10.53
CA PRO A 16 -3.37 -21.20 10.03
C PRO A 16 -3.36 -21.22 8.49
N ILE A 17 -4.07 -22.18 7.89
CA ILE A 17 -4.31 -22.12 6.45
C ILE A 17 -4.99 -20.78 6.16
N PRO A 18 -4.41 -19.91 5.29
CA PRO A 18 -4.98 -18.62 4.98
C PRO A 18 -6.45 -18.78 4.57
N SER A 19 -7.34 -18.07 5.26
CA SER A 19 -8.77 -18.08 4.99
C SER A 19 -9.26 -16.64 4.94
N ARG A 20 -10.26 -16.36 4.11
CA ARG A 20 -10.83 -15.02 4.01
C ARG A 20 -12.01 -14.85 4.95
N HIS A 21 -12.25 -13.61 5.36
CA HIS A 21 -13.49 -13.18 5.99
C HIS A 21 -14.70 -13.74 5.21
N VAL A 22 -15.61 -14.40 5.93
CA VAL A 22 -16.88 -14.93 5.41
C VAL A 22 -17.92 -13.80 5.21
N GLN A 23 -17.52 -12.53 5.39
CA GLN A 23 -18.41 -11.38 5.40
C GLN A 23 -18.85 -10.99 3.97
N PRO A 24 -20.16 -10.91 3.70
CA PRO A 24 -20.70 -10.65 2.38
C PRO A 24 -20.85 -9.15 2.13
N ASN A 25 -19.78 -8.35 2.16
CA ASN A 25 -19.87 -6.96 1.71
C ASN A 25 -19.39 -6.85 0.25
N ARG A 26 -20.30 -6.50 -0.66
CA ARG A 26 -20.10 -6.57 -2.12
C ARG A 26 -19.39 -5.34 -2.72
N GLU A 27 -19.01 -4.36 -1.90
CA GLU A 27 -18.56 -3.04 -2.36
C GLU A 27 -17.09 -2.70 -2.04
N LEU A 28 -16.41 -3.50 -1.21
CA LEU A 28 -14.95 -3.43 -0.98
C LEU A 28 -14.17 -4.31 -1.97
N VAL A 29 -12.94 -3.89 -2.31
CA VAL A 29 -12.01 -4.68 -3.13
C VAL A 29 -11.38 -5.77 -2.26
N LEU A 30 -12.13 -6.86 -2.05
CA LEU A 30 -11.65 -8.05 -1.34
C LEU A 30 -11.13 -9.07 -2.37
N PRO A 31 -9.83 -9.41 -2.37
CA PRO A 31 -9.26 -10.24 -3.42
C PRO A 31 -9.87 -11.65 -3.53
N ARG A 32 -9.66 -12.37 -4.64
CA ARG A 32 -9.92 -13.84 -4.78
C ARG A 32 -8.62 -14.56 -5.12
N SER A 33 -8.24 -15.60 -4.34
CA SER A 33 -7.04 -16.38 -4.67
C SER A 33 -7.14 -16.93 -6.10
N LYS A 34 -6.04 -16.86 -6.84
CA LYS A 34 -6.01 -17.28 -8.25
C LYS A 34 -5.87 -18.80 -8.35
N ALA A 35 -6.25 -19.35 -9.50
CA ALA A 35 -5.96 -20.76 -9.82
C ALA A 35 -4.44 -21.01 -9.72
N GLY A 36 -4.04 -22.13 -9.10
CA GLY A 36 -2.63 -22.49 -8.87
C GLY A 36 -2.31 -22.73 -7.39
N VAL A 37 -3.09 -22.14 -6.46
CA VAL A 37 -2.99 -22.45 -5.02
C VAL A 37 -3.23 -23.94 -4.77
N SER A 38 -2.35 -24.59 -4.02
CA SER A 38 -2.43 -26.01 -3.68
C SER A 38 -2.11 -26.25 -2.20
N LEU A 39 -2.38 -27.46 -1.70
CA LEU A 39 -1.95 -27.86 -0.36
C LEU A 39 -0.43 -27.76 -0.19
N ALA A 40 0.34 -28.11 -1.23
CA ALA A 40 1.79 -28.05 -1.19
C ALA A 40 2.29 -26.60 -1.07
N SER A 41 1.77 -25.67 -1.88
CA SER A 41 2.21 -24.27 -1.84
C SER A 41 1.77 -23.58 -0.56
N THR A 42 0.60 -23.97 -0.02
CA THR A 42 0.10 -23.51 1.29
C THR A 42 0.98 -24.01 2.43
N THR A 43 1.43 -25.27 2.40
CA THR A 43 2.34 -25.82 3.42
C THR A 43 3.69 -25.09 3.42
N VAL A 44 4.23 -24.79 2.23
CA VAL A 44 5.45 -23.98 2.10
C VAL A 44 5.24 -22.57 2.64
N LEU A 45 4.14 -21.91 2.29
CA LEU A 45 3.81 -20.59 2.81
C LEU A 45 3.80 -20.58 4.35
N GLN A 46 3.08 -21.51 4.98
CA GLN A 46 3.01 -21.60 6.44
C GLN A 46 4.38 -21.82 7.09
N ARG A 47 5.23 -22.64 6.46
CA ARG A 47 6.60 -22.86 6.91
C ARG A 47 7.45 -21.59 6.80
N VAL A 48 7.38 -20.88 5.66
CA VAL A 48 8.09 -19.60 5.43
C VAL A 48 7.67 -18.56 6.46
N LEU A 49 6.37 -18.37 6.68
CA LEU A 49 5.86 -17.42 7.66
C LEU A 49 6.30 -17.79 9.09
N THR A 50 6.20 -19.07 9.45
CA THR A 50 6.63 -19.56 10.76
C THR A 50 8.12 -19.35 10.99
N ASP A 51 8.96 -19.66 10.00
CA ASP A 51 10.41 -19.50 10.11
C ASP A 51 10.79 -18.02 10.17
N ASN A 52 10.16 -17.18 9.34
CA ASN A 52 10.37 -15.73 9.34
C ASN A 52 10.04 -15.10 10.69
N HIS A 53 8.88 -15.42 11.23
CA HIS A 53 8.40 -14.96 12.53
C HIS A 53 9.37 -15.28 13.67
N LYS A 54 9.96 -16.48 13.64
CA LYS A 54 10.86 -16.96 14.70
C LYS A 54 12.27 -16.37 14.60
N ARG A 55 12.80 -16.23 13.38
CA ARG A 55 14.23 -15.99 13.17
C ARG A 55 14.59 -14.56 12.87
N TRP A 56 13.70 -13.81 12.23
CA TRP A 56 14.07 -12.53 11.62
C TRP A 56 13.37 -11.36 12.30
N HIS A 57 14.08 -10.24 12.37
CA HIS A 57 13.52 -8.98 12.82
C HIS A 57 12.59 -8.40 11.74
N ILE A 58 11.65 -7.54 12.15
CA ILE A 58 10.75 -6.86 11.21
C ILE A 58 11.46 -5.83 10.31
N PHE A 59 12.69 -5.48 10.67
CA PHE A 59 13.60 -4.66 9.89
C PHE A 59 14.84 -5.47 9.54
N PHE A 60 15.24 -5.49 8.27
CA PHE A 60 16.40 -6.26 7.82
C PHE A 60 17.73 -5.53 8.04
N ASN A 61 17.72 -4.24 8.38
CA ASN A 61 18.93 -3.47 8.66
C ASN A 61 18.73 -2.41 9.78
N LEU A 62 19.82 -1.71 10.13
CA LEU A 62 19.80 -0.64 11.15
C LEU A 62 19.21 0.69 10.64
N LYS A 63 19.01 0.82 9.32
CA LYS A 63 18.25 1.93 8.72
C LYS A 63 16.74 1.73 8.83
N ARG A 64 16.28 0.62 9.43
CA ARG A 64 14.87 0.26 9.60
C ARG A 64 14.14 0.01 8.27
N PHE A 65 14.84 -0.54 7.28
CA PHE A 65 14.18 -1.05 6.07
C PHE A 65 13.45 -2.36 6.39
N HIS A 66 12.26 -2.51 5.83
CA HIS A 66 11.26 -3.50 6.26
C HIS A 66 11.54 -4.90 5.72
N ASN A 67 11.35 -5.92 6.55
CA ASN A 67 11.38 -7.30 6.12
C ASN A 67 10.15 -7.62 5.27
N HIS A 68 10.35 -7.80 3.96
CA HIS A 68 9.28 -8.08 2.98
C HIS A 68 8.92 -9.56 2.83
N THR A 69 9.57 -10.48 3.56
CA THR A 69 9.38 -11.92 3.41
C THR A 69 7.90 -12.33 3.42
N ALA A 70 7.15 -11.88 4.43
CA ALA A 70 5.73 -12.20 4.55
C ALA A 70 4.93 -11.62 3.38
N HIS A 71 5.25 -10.40 2.95
CA HIS A 71 4.55 -9.74 1.85
C HIS A 71 4.78 -10.46 0.52
N ALA A 72 6.02 -10.86 0.24
CA ALA A 72 6.41 -11.60 -0.96
C ALA A 72 5.74 -12.98 -0.98
N ALA A 73 5.86 -13.76 0.09
CA ALA A 73 5.33 -15.11 0.17
C ALA A 73 3.80 -15.14 0.05
N LEU A 74 3.10 -14.25 0.77
CA LEU A 74 1.63 -14.18 0.70
C LEU A 74 1.14 -13.72 -0.66
N THR A 75 1.84 -12.77 -1.29
CA THR A 75 1.50 -12.28 -2.63
C THR A 75 1.70 -13.34 -3.71
N LEU A 76 2.85 -14.01 -3.72
CA LEU A 76 3.14 -15.09 -4.66
C LEU A 76 2.16 -16.26 -4.47
N TRP A 77 1.88 -16.65 -3.22
CA TRP A 77 0.90 -17.69 -2.92
C TRP A 77 -0.49 -17.27 -3.44
N PHE A 78 -0.93 -16.04 -3.18
CA PHE A 78 -2.20 -15.51 -3.66
C PHE A 78 -2.32 -15.57 -5.20
N LEU A 79 -1.22 -15.27 -5.90
CA LEU A 79 -1.14 -15.33 -7.36
C LEU A 79 -1.05 -16.76 -7.92
N GLY A 80 -1.00 -17.79 -7.05
CA GLY A 80 -0.99 -19.19 -7.45
C GLY A 80 0.40 -19.75 -7.74
N ALA A 81 1.45 -19.20 -7.12
CA ALA A 81 2.82 -19.68 -7.28
C ALA A 81 3.00 -21.15 -6.89
N ASP A 82 3.86 -21.84 -7.64
CA ASP A 82 4.35 -23.17 -7.30
C ASP A 82 5.15 -23.15 -5.98
N PRO A 83 5.13 -24.22 -5.16
CA PRO A 83 5.94 -24.29 -3.94
C PRO A 83 7.41 -23.91 -4.15
N ALA A 84 8.04 -24.32 -5.25
CA ALA A 84 9.45 -24.05 -5.50
C ALA A 84 9.74 -22.55 -5.72
N VAL A 85 8.77 -21.81 -6.28
CA VAL A 85 8.88 -20.35 -6.44
C VAL A 85 8.83 -19.65 -5.08
N LEU A 86 7.93 -20.10 -4.18
CA LEU A 86 7.85 -19.59 -2.81
C LEU A 86 9.13 -19.87 -2.02
N GLU A 87 9.69 -21.07 -2.16
CA GLU A 87 10.96 -21.46 -1.53
C GLU A 87 12.12 -20.61 -2.05
N GLY A 88 12.27 -20.51 -3.37
CA GLY A 88 13.35 -19.71 -3.97
C GLY A 88 13.24 -18.22 -3.61
N SER A 89 12.03 -17.67 -3.56
CA SER A 89 11.80 -16.31 -3.07
C SER A 89 12.28 -16.17 -1.62
N TYR A 90 11.91 -17.10 -0.73
CA TYR A 90 12.35 -17.02 0.67
C TYR A 90 13.87 -17.14 0.83
N GLU A 91 14.50 -18.07 0.11
CA GLU A 91 15.95 -18.26 0.11
C GLU A 91 16.73 -17.00 -0.31
N GLU A 92 16.18 -16.20 -1.21
CA GLU A 92 16.75 -14.90 -1.57
C GLU A 92 16.58 -13.88 -0.45
N HIS A 93 15.35 -13.75 0.08
CA HIS A 93 15.03 -12.75 1.10
C HIS A 93 15.88 -12.92 2.37
N ILE A 94 16.12 -14.16 2.82
CA ILE A 94 16.87 -14.41 4.07
C ILE A 94 18.33 -13.95 4.03
N LYS A 95 18.92 -13.72 2.85
CA LYS A 95 20.33 -13.31 2.70
C LYS A 95 20.62 -11.95 3.31
N ILE A 96 19.62 -11.07 3.37
CA ILE A 96 19.77 -9.70 3.89
C ILE A 96 19.11 -9.53 5.26
N GLN A 97 18.38 -10.54 5.77
CA GLN A 97 17.62 -10.40 7.01
C GLN A 97 18.53 -10.25 8.22
N ARG A 98 18.09 -9.41 9.15
CA ARG A 98 18.70 -9.28 10.47
C ARG A 98 18.04 -10.27 11.43
N PRO A 99 18.81 -11.04 12.23
CA PRO A 99 18.25 -11.92 13.25
C PRO A 99 17.38 -11.17 14.26
N ALA A 100 16.28 -11.80 14.66
CA ALA A 100 15.53 -11.42 15.84
C ALA A 100 16.42 -11.50 17.09
N PHE A 101 16.20 -10.59 18.05
CA PHE A 101 16.96 -10.54 19.29
C PHE A 101 16.03 -10.23 20.46
N LYS A 102 16.46 -10.60 21.66
CA LYS A 102 15.67 -10.40 22.88
C LYS A 102 15.49 -8.91 23.17
N SER A 103 14.25 -8.49 23.46
CA SER A 103 13.94 -7.14 23.90
C SER A 103 14.61 -6.80 25.25
N PRO A 104 14.98 -5.53 25.50
CA PRO A 104 15.52 -5.09 26.79
C PRO A 104 14.58 -5.33 27.98
N GLY A 105 13.26 -5.32 27.75
CA GLY A 105 12.25 -5.57 28.77
C GLY A 105 10.88 -5.95 28.18
N PRO A 106 9.92 -6.38 29.02
CA PRO A 106 8.58 -6.72 28.59
C PRO A 106 7.74 -5.46 28.30
N ILE A 107 6.72 -5.61 27.45
CA ILE A 107 5.66 -4.62 27.24
C ILE A 107 4.37 -5.15 27.87
N THR A 108 3.62 -4.27 28.54
CA THR A 108 2.34 -4.60 29.20
C THR A 108 1.27 -3.57 28.85
N ARG A 109 0.00 -3.85 29.19
CA ARG A 109 -1.11 -2.88 29.04
C ARG A 109 -0.87 -1.54 29.74
N HIS A 110 0.01 -1.50 30.75
CA HIS A 110 0.35 -0.26 31.46
C HIS A 110 1.55 0.49 30.85
N THR A 111 2.40 -0.20 30.09
CA THR A 111 3.71 0.31 29.63
C THR A 111 3.84 0.38 28.11
N TRP A 112 2.82 -0.05 27.34
CA TRP A 112 2.89 -0.10 25.88
C TRP A 112 3.16 1.24 25.19
N LYS A 113 2.97 2.36 25.88
CA LYS A 113 3.27 3.70 25.35
C LYS A 113 4.70 4.17 25.61
N ASP A 114 5.46 3.47 26.46
CA ASP A 114 6.69 4.01 27.04
C ASP A 114 7.92 3.82 26.14
N HIS A 115 7.86 2.87 25.20
CA HIS A 115 8.96 2.51 24.29
C HIS A 115 8.60 2.65 22.81
N LEU A 116 7.61 3.49 22.49
CA LEU A 116 7.18 3.69 21.10
C LEU A 116 8.29 4.33 20.26
N GLY A 117 8.58 3.74 19.09
CA GLY A 117 9.65 4.19 18.18
C GLY A 117 11.02 3.56 18.43
N ASP A 118 11.15 2.73 19.47
CA ASP A 118 12.36 1.97 19.79
C ASP A 118 12.27 0.55 19.21
N ASP A 119 12.98 0.29 18.12
CA ASP A 119 13.00 -1.02 17.46
C ASP A 119 13.67 -2.11 18.29
N THR A 120 14.39 -1.76 19.35
CA THR A 120 14.92 -2.77 20.29
C THR A 120 13.81 -3.48 21.07
N TYR A 121 12.63 -2.86 21.18
CA TYR A 121 11.45 -3.43 21.85
C TYR A 121 10.50 -4.20 20.93
N TYR A 122 10.82 -4.35 19.64
CA TYR A 122 9.93 -5.03 18.67
C TYR A 122 9.46 -6.40 19.15
N GLN A 123 10.36 -7.26 19.64
CA GLN A 123 10.00 -8.59 20.11
C GLN A 123 9.09 -8.58 21.35
N ALA A 124 9.21 -7.56 22.21
CA ALA A 124 8.30 -7.42 23.34
C ALA A 124 6.92 -6.90 22.92
N TYR A 125 6.84 -5.98 21.96
CA TYR A 125 5.57 -5.58 21.35
C TYR A 125 4.90 -6.72 20.61
N LEU A 126 5.66 -7.55 19.89
CA LEU A 126 5.14 -8.73 19.20
C LEU A 126 4.50 -9.71 20.20
N GLY A 127 5.22 -10.07 21.27
CA GLY A 127 4.67 -10.92 22.33
C GLY A 127 3.42 -10.30 22.98
N PHE A 128 3.44 -9.00 23.24
CA PHE A 128 2.29 -8.28 23.79
C PHE A 128 1.04 -8.36 22.90
N PHE A 129 1.17 -8.10 21.58
CA PHE A 129 0.02 -8.18 20.67
C PHE A 129 -0.44 -9.63 20.42
N GLN A 130 0.46 -10.61 20.48
CA GLN A 130 0.07 -12.03 20.49
C GLN A 130 -0.74 -12.40 21.73
N ASP A 131 -0.38 -11.87 22.89
CA ASP A 131 -1.16 -12.07 24.13
C ASP A 131 -2.51 -11.37 24.07
N GLU A 132 -2.59 -10.15 23.52
CA GLU A 132 -3.85 -9.43 23.33
C GLU A 132 -4.81 -10.15 22.37
N LEU A 133 -4.28 -10.83 21.34
CA LEU A 133 -5.07 -11.62 20.39
C LEU A 133 -5.72 -12.87 20.99
N LYS A 134 -5.28 -13.31 22.18
CA LYS A 134 -5.96 -14.41 22.90
C LYS A 134 -7.32 -13.98 23.44
N GLU A 135 -7.52 -12.67 23.63
CA GLU A 135 -8.70 -12.10 24.28
C GLU A 135 -9.57 -11.26 23.32
N LYS A 136 -8.99 -10.74 22.23
CA LYS A 136 -9.63 -9.78 21.33
C LYS A 136 -9.41 -10.16 19.86
N SER A 137 -10.40 -9.86 19.02
CA SER A 137 -10.27 -9.94 17.56
C SER A 137 -9.55 -8.71 16.97
N PHE A 138 -9.30 -8.73 15.65
CA PHE A 138 -8.52 -7.70 14.95
C PHE A 138 -9.12 -6.29 15.08
N GLY A 139 -10.40 -6.09 14.72
CA GLY A 139 -11.08 -4.80 14.86
C GLY A 139 -10.93 -4.14 16.23
N PRO A 140 -11.32 -4.79 17.35
CA PRO A 140 -11.12 -4.24 18.70
C PRO A 140 -9.68 -3.83 19.01
N LEU A 141 -8.67 -4.56 18.52
CA LEU A 141 -7.26 -4.19 18.72
C LEU A 141 -6.86 -2.96 17.91
N LEU A 142 -7.31 -2.85 16.66
CA LEU A 142 -7.12 -1.64 15.86
C LEU A 142 -7.79 -0.43 16.53
N GLU A 143 -9.02 -0.60 17.00
CA GLU A 143 -9.78 0.43 17.71
C GLU A 143 -9.09 0.90 19.00
N GLU A 144 -8.46 0.00 19.74
CA GLU A 144 -7.81 0.33 21.00
C GLU A 144 -6.41 0.92 20.83
N TYR A 145 -5.58 0.27 20.02
CA TYR A 145 -4.13 0.53 19.96
C TYR A 145 -3.71 1.38 18.76
N VAL A 146 -4.55 1.57 17.74
CA VAL A 146 -4.23 2.41 16.57
C VAL A 146 -5.12 3.64 16.50
N PHE A 147 -6.44 3.48 16.58
CA PHE A 147 -7.40 4.57 16.37
C PHE A 147 -7.93 5.19 17.66
N GLY A 148 -7.78 4.51 18.79
CA GLY A 148 -8.30 4.96 20.06
C GLY A 148 -7.83 6.36 20.43
N HIS A 149 -8.70 7.15 21.08
CA HIS A 149 -8.31 8.48 21.57
C HIS A 149 -7.08 8.41 22.49
N SER A 150 -6.99 7.37 23.33
CA SER A 150 -5.82 7.09 24.17
C SER A 150 -4.56 6.82 23.35
N ALA A 151 -4.69 6.19 22.19
CA ALA A 151 -3.59 5.84 21.29
C ALA A 151 -3.11 6.99 20.40
N ASN A 152 -3.79 8.14 20.41
CA ASN A 152 -3.40 9.28 19.58
C ASN A 152 -3.26 10.59 20.35
N ALA A 153 -4.15 10.86 21.31
CA ALA A 153 -4.26 12.17 21.96
C ALA A 153 -3.92 12.18 23.46
N VAL A 154 -3.77 11.02 24.11
CA VAL A 154 -3.43 10.94 25.54
C VAL A 154 -1.96 10.59 25.72
N ALA A 155 -1.19 11.58 26.18
CA ALA A 155 0.26 11.49 26.35
C ALA A 155 0.70 10.33 27.24
N SER A 156 1.87 9.76 26.94
CA SER A 156 2.53 8.81 27.85
C SER A 156 2.82 9.48 29.19
N SER A 157 2.61 8.72 30.27
CA SER A 157 2.97 9.18 31.61
C SER A 157 4.48 9.34 31.79
N VAL A 158 5.28 8.64 30.99
CA VAL A 158 6.74 8.61 31.04
C VAL A 158 7.34 9.65 30.08
N THR A 159 7.08 9.53 28.78
CA THR A 159 7.72 10.42 27.77
C THR A 159 7.08 11.80 27.70
N LYS A 160 5.85 11.96 28.21
CA LYS A 160 5.00 13.16 28.05
C LYS A 160 4.62 13.49 26.62
N GLU A 161 4.95 12.63 25.65
CA GLU A 161 4.58 12.77 24.25
C GLU A 161 3.28 12.02 23.94
N HIS A 162 2.53 12.49 22.94
CA HIS A 162 1.38 11.77 22.40
C HIS A 162 1.84 10.52 21.64
N PRO A 163 1.13 9.38 21.74
CA PRO A 163 1.57 8.16 21.07
C PRO A 163 1.52 8.23 19.53
N GLU A 164 0.57 9.01 18.97
CA GLU A 164 0.39 9.20 17.52
C GLU A 164 0.33 7.89 16.72
N MET A 165 -0.40 6.88 17.23
CA MET A 165 -0.36 5.53 16.65
C MET A 165 -0.88 5.45 15.22
N LEU A 166 -1.88 6.25 14.81
CA LEU A 166 -2.30 6.28 13.39
C LEU A 166 -1.17 6.78 12.48
N LYS A 167 -0.39 7.76 12.94
CA LYS A 167 0.76 8.28 12.18
C LYS A 167 1.84 7.23 12.04
N ARG A 168 2.13 6.50 13.11
CA ARG A 168 3.07 5.36 13.08
C ARG A 168 2.55 4.23 12.20
N PHE A 169 1.24 4.01 12.16
CA PHE A 169 0.59 2.97 11.34
C PHE A 169 0.74 3.25 9.83
N LEU A 170 0.78 4.53 9.46
CA LEU A 170 0.98 5.01 8.09
C LEU A 170 2.44 5.38 7.78
N ALA A 171 3.36 5.23 8.73
CA ALA A 171 4.76 5.59 8.57
C ALA A 171 5.55 4.63 7.67
N GLY A 172 6.76 5.04 7.28
CA GLY A 172 7.73 4.19 6.60
C GLY A 172 7.16 3.56 5.33
N LEU A 173 6.60 4.37 4.41
CA LEU A 173 5.91 3.90 3.20
C LEU A 173 4.73 2.97 3.49
N LEU A 174 3.98 3.26 4.56
CA LEU A 174 2.77 2.55 4.98
C LEU A 174 2.97 1.07 5.32
N HIS A 175 4.22 0.62 5.53
CA HIS A 175 4.52 -0.79 5.80
C HIS A 175 3.78 -1.38 7.01
N PRO A 176 3.58 -0.68 8.14
CA PRO A 176 2.82 -1.23 9.25
C PRO A 176 1.37 -1.53 8.87
N MET A 177 0.72 -0.64 8.13
CA MET A 177 -0.62 -0.87 7.58
C MET A 177 -0.63 -2.01 6.56
N ILE A 178 0.34 -2.05 5.62
CA ILE A 178 0.45 -3.14 4.63
C ILE A 178 0.56 -4.49 5.35
N HIS A 179 1.47 -4.59 6.32
CA HIS A 179 1.75 -5.81 7.05
C HIS A 179 0.54 -6.23 7.90
N THR A 180 -0.10 -5.29 8.59
CA THR A 180 -1.34 -5.56 9.34
C THR A 180 -2.47 -6.01 8.41
N GLY A 181 -2.59 -5.37 7.25
CA GLY A 181 -3.59 -5.71 6.23
C GLY A 181 -3.44 -7.11 5.65
N PHE A 182 -2.21 -7.60 5.46
CA PHE A 182 -1.99 -9.02 5.14
C PHE A 182 -2.51 -9.95 6.24
N GLY A 183 -2.33 -9.56 7.51
CA GLY A 183 -2.88 -10.28 8.65
C GLY A 183 -4.41 -10.35 8.64
N VAL A 184 -5.06 -9.21 8.33
CA VAL A 184 -6.53 -9.13 8.20
C VAL A 184 -7.01 -9.97 7.01
N GLU A 185 -6.54 -9.68 5.79
CA GLU A 185 -7.02 -10.30 4.55
C GLU A 185 -7.02 -11.83 4.61
N PHE A 186 -5.94 -12.39 5.15
CA PHE A 186 -5.71 -13.83 5.18
C PHE A 186 -6.04 -14.48 6.54
N SER A 187 -6.58 -13.71 7.48
CA SER A 187 -6.91 -14.15 8.84
C SER A 187 -5.70 -14.82 9.52
N LEU A 188 -4.56 -14.14 9.53
CA LEU A 188 -3.27 -14.62 10.06
C LEU A 188 -2.90 -13.85 11.36
N PRO A 189 -3.16 -14.42 12.55
CA PRO A 189 -2.87 -13.76 13.83
C PRO A 189 -1.41 -13.36 13.99
N GLY A 190 -0.46 -14.18 13.51
CA GLY A 190 0.97 -13.88 13.57
C GLY A 190 1.33 -12.62 12.78
N THR A 191 0.93 -12.56 11.52
CA THR A 191 1.17 -11.40 10.65
C THR A 191 0.45 -10.14 11.15
N PHE A 192 -0.77 -10.27 11.68
CA PHE A 192 -1.47 -9.14 12.30
C PHE A 192 -0.69 -8.57 13.52
N ALA A 193 -0.24 -9.44 14.43
CA ALA A 193 0.56 -9.04 15.58
C ALA A 193 1.91 -8.41 15.18
N GLU A 194 2.58 -8.97 14.16
CA GLU A 194 3.80 -8.41 13.59
C GLU A 194 3.59 -6.98 13.09
N GLY A 195 2.47 -6.70 12.42
CA GLY A 195 2.11 -5.37 11.90
C GLY A 195 1.83 -4.34 13.00
N LEU A 196 1.11 -4.72 14.06
CA LEU A 196 0.91 -3.83 15.22
C LEU A 196 2.22 -3.60 16.00
N ALA A 197 3.06 -4.62 16.13
CA ALA A 197 4.38 -4.46 16.73
C ALA A 197 5.28 -3.55 15.88
N GLN A 198 5.23 -3.70 14.56
CA GLN A 198 5.91 -2.81 13.60
C GLN A 198 5.44 -1.36 13.78
N THR A 199 4.13 -1.16 13.93
CA THR A 199 3.52 0.16 14.20
C THR A 199 4.11 0.78 15.48
N ALA A 200 4.16 0.03 16.57
CA ALA A 200 4.67 0.54 17.84
C ALA A 200 6.14 0.99 17.76
N VAL A 201 6.98 0.31 16.98
CA VAL A 201 8.41 0.63 16.85
C VAL A 201 8.75 1.62 15.73
N HIS A 202 7.78 2.02 14.90
CA HIS A 202 7.96 3.09 13.94
C HIS A 202 8.00 4.46 14.63
N LEU A 203 8.79 5.39 14.09
CA LEU A 203 8.79 6.77 14.54
C LEU A 203 7.51 7.48 14.07
N ALA A 204 7.04 8.42 14.88
CA ALA A 204 6.07 9.42 14.44
C ALA A 204 6.85 10.61 13.83
N ASP A 205 6.61 10.93 12.56
CA ASP A 205 7.27 12.06 11.90
C ASP A 205 6.97 13.39 12.62
N LYS A 206 7.79 14.42 12.44
CA LYS A 206 7.49 15.74 13.03
C LYS A 206 6.65 16.57 12.07
N GLY A 207 5.53 17.11 12.55
CA GLY A 207 4.63 17.99 11.79
C GLY A 207 3.17 17.56 11.81
N ASP A 208 2.30 18.46 11.34
CA ASP A 208 0.84 18.41 11.51
C ASP A 208 0.11 17.83 10.29
N LEU A 209 0.66 16.80 9.64
CA LEU A 209 -0.01 16.12 8.53
C LEU A 209 -1.28 15.39 8.99
N ILE A 210 -1.24 14.81 10.19
CA ILE A 210 -2.37 14.14 10.85
C ILE A 210 -2.64 14.89 12.16
N PRO A 211 -3.42 15.99 12.12
CA PRO A 211 -3.58 16.86 13.27
C PRO A 211 -4.50 16.24 14.33
N LEU A 212 -4.19 16.48 15.61
CA LEU A 212 -4.93 15.91 16.76
C LEU A 212 -6.44 16.22 16.74
N LYS A 213 -6.86 17.31 16.08
CA LYS A 213 -8.28 17.67 15.92
C LYS A 213 -9.10 16.57 15.25
N TRP A 214 -8.48 15.68 14.46
CA TRP A 214 -9.18 14.56 13.83
C TRP A 214 -9.59 13.48 14.83
N PHE A 215 -8.99 13.42 16.03
CA PHE A 215 -9.30 12.47 17.09
C PHE A 215 -10.10 13.09 18.25
N ALA A 216 -10.67 14.28 18.05
CA ALA A 216 -11.43 14.97 19.07
C ALA A 216 -12.71 14.19 19.42
N PRO A 217 -13.06 14.02 20.72
CA PRO A 217 -14.28 13.34 21.11
C PRO A 217 -15.52 14.03 20.52
N PRO A 218 -16.57 13.29 20.11
CA PRO A 218 -17.78 13.84 19.50
C PRO A 218 -18.42 15.01 20.28
N ASP A 219 -18.31 15.00 21.61
CA ASP A 219 -18.93 16.00 22.50
C ASP A 219 -18.31 17.41 22.41
N THR A 220 -17.11 17.55 21.87
CA THR A 220 -16.50 18.87 21.62
C THR A 220 -17.11 19.58 20.40
N GLY A 221 -17.79 18.85 19.51
CA GLY A 221 -18.43 19.39 18.31
C GLY A 221 -19.71 20.20 18.57
N LEU A 222 -20.29 20.13 19.78
CA LEU A 222 -21.42 20.97 20.17
C LEU A 222 -21.00 22.43 20.43
N ILE A 223 -19.78 22.68 20.90
CA ILE A 223 -19.31 24.03 21.23
C ILE A 223 -18.95 24.82 19.95
N TYR A 224 -18.39 24.15 18.94
CA TYR A 224 -18.09 24.78 17.65
C TYR A 224 -19.32 25.02 16.75
N LYS A 225 -20.46 24.37 17.03
CA LYS A 225 -21.71 24.59 16.30
C LYS A 225 -22.47 25.84 16.75
N PHE A 226 -22.13 26.44 17.89
CA PHE A 226 -22.82 27.62 18.44
C PHE A 226 -22.13 28.96 18.16
N THR A 227 -20.90 28.99 17.64
CA THR A 227 -20.19 30.24 17.29
C THR A 227 -20.22 30.60 15.81
N GLY A 228 -20.83 29.76 14.96
CA GLY A 228 -21.00 30.00 13.52
C GLY A 228 -22.46 30.03 13.12
N ILE A 229 -22.97 31.21 12.77
CA ILE A 229 -24.30 31.41 12.18
C ILE A 229 -24.44 30.49 10.95
N ARG A 230 -25.27 29.45 11.02
CA ARG A 230 -25.64 28.64 9.85
C ARG A 230 -26.65 29.41 8.99
N ILE A 231 -26.13 30.22 8.07
CA ILE A 231 -26.86 30.70 6.89
C ILE A 231 -26.96 29.53 5.91
N SER A 232 -28.19 29.11 5.59
CA SER A 232 -28.59 28.13 4.56
C SER A 232 -27.69 26.89 4.37
N ALA A 233 -28.20 25.70 4.72
CA ALA A 233 -27.62 24.44 4.25
C ALA A 233 -27.77 24.35 2.72
N LYS A 234 -26.83 24.91 1.96
CA LYS A 234 -26.60 24.48 0.58
C LYS A 234 -26.20 23.00 0.67
N GLU A 235 -26.82 22.14 -0.14
CA GLU A 235 -26.31 20.80 -0.38
C GLU A 235 -24.81 20.93 -0.69
N GLN A 236 -23.98 20.41 0.22
CA GLN A 236 -22.55 20.40 0.01
C GLN A 236 -22.29 19.33 -1.05
N LYS A 237 -21.88 19.77 -2.24
CA LYS A 237 -21.55 18.89 -3.36
C LYS A 237 -20.44 17.93 -2.88
N ASP A 238 -20.66 16.63 -3.07
CA ASP A 238 -19.67 15.61 -2.75
C ASP A 238 -18.35 15.88 -3.48
N VAL A 239 -17.26 16.07 -2.73
CA VAL A 239 -15.94 16.34 -3.27
C VAL A 239 -15.19 15.01 -3.43
N HIS A 240 -14.76 14.72 -4.65
CA HIS A 240 -13.97 13.54 -4.98
C HIS A 240 -12.47 13.80 -4.73
N ALA A 241 -11.70 12.77 -4.39
CA ALA A 241 -10.24 12.83 -4.22
C ALA A 241 -9.50 13.43 -5.43
N PHE A 242 -9.98 13.21 -6.67
CA PHE A 242 -9.45 13.83 -7.88
C PHE A 242 -9.58 15.35 -7.86
N SER A 243 -10.66 15.89 -7.31
CA SER A 243 -10.80 17.34 -7.15
C SER A 243 -9.78 17.89 -6.16
N ILE A 244 -9.52 17.17 -5.06
CA ILE A 244 -8.47 17.55 -4.11
C ILE A 244 -7.09 17.50 -4.78
N LEU A 245 -6.81 16.45 -5.54
CA LEU A 245 -5.56 16.31 -6.30
C LEU A 245 -5.37 17.44 -7.32
N ALA A 246 -6.44 17.82 -8.04
CA ALA A 246 -6.41 18.94 -8.98
C ALA A 246 -6.02 20.26 -8.30
N ARG A 247 -6.63 20.56 -7.15
CA ARG A 247 -6.30 21.77 -6.36
C ARG A 247 -4.85 21.75 -5.88
N ILE A 248 -4.34 20.61 -5.42
CA ILE A 248 -2.94 20.46 -5.02
C ILE A 248 -1.97 20.63 -6.19
N LEU A 249 -2.32 20.16 -7.39
CA LEU A 249 -1.52 20.36 -8.60
C LEU A 249 -1.43 21.84 -8.99
N GLU A 250 -2.49 22.61 -8.77
CA GLU A 250 -2.58 24.05 -9.08
C GLU A 250 -2.00 24.95 -7.99
N ASP A 251 -1.84 24.46 -6.75
CA ASP A 251 -1.35 25.26 -5.64
C ASP A 251 0.15 25.59 -5.79
N PRO A 252 0.55 26.87 -5.94
CA PRO A 252 1.96 27.22 -6.03
C PRO A 252 2.73 27.00 -4.72
N GLU A 253 2.08 27.01 -3.55
CA GLU A 253 2.72 26.78 -2.23
C GLU A 253 3.28 25.36 -2.12
N LEU A 254 2.53 24.39 -2.65
CA LEU A 254 2.89 22.97 -2.67
C LEU A 254 3.83 22.61 -3.83
N GLY A 255 4.27 23.60 -4.61
CA GLY A 255 5.19 23.44 -5.74
C GLY A 255 6.66 23.66 -5.39
N GLY A 256 7.55 23.14 -6.24
CA GLY A 256 8.99 23.42 -6.16
C GLY A 256 9.67 22.83 -4.92
N PHE A 257 9.15 21.74 -4.37
CA PHE A 257 9.84 21.01 -3.30
C PHE A 257 11.21 20.55 -3.82
N PRO A 258 12.33 20.97 -3.21
CA PRO A 258 13.65 20.58 -3.66
C PRO A 258 13.89 19.11 -3.35
N ALA A 259 14.57 18.40 -4.26
CA ALA A 259 15.05 17.05 -3.99
C ALA A 259 15.95 17.08 -2.73
N PRO A 260 15.59 16.39 -1.63
CA PRO A 260 16.48 16.21 -0.51
C PRO A 260 17.69 15.36 -0.91
N ALA A 261 18.79 15.52 -0.17
CA ALA A 261 20.04 14.82 -0.45
C ALA A 261 19.95 13.30 -0.21
N PHE A 262 19.01 12.87 0.63
CA PHE A 262 18.82 11.47 0.99
C PHE A 262 17.35 11.09 0.94
N GLU A 263 17.07 9.89 0.45
CA GLU A 263 15.72 9.37 0.28
C GLU A 263 14.89 9.34 1.57
N GLU A 264 15.55 8.97 2.67
CA GLU A 264 15.00 8.95 4.02
C GLU A 264 14.40 10.32 4.45
N GLN A 265 14.77 11.42 3.77
CA GLN A 265 14.34 12.78 4.10
C GLN A 265 13.15 13.28 3.27
N PHE A 266 12.76 12.60 2.16
CA PHE A 266 11.64 13.04 1.31
C PHE A 266 10.39 13.30 2.13
N TYR A 267 9.92 12.31 2.88
CA TYR A 267 8.68 12.40 3.62
C TYR A 267 8.77 13.33 4.84
N PRO A 268 9.75 13.19 5.76
CA PRO A 268 9.85 14.08 6.93
C PRO A 268 9.96 15.56 6.55
N SER A 269 10.72 15.89 5.50
CA SER A 269 10.87 17.28 5.04
C SER A 269 9.57 17.83 4.43
N VAL A 270 8.80 17.02 3.70
CA VAL A 270 7.47 17.44 3.21
C VAL A 270 6.50 17.61 4.36
N VAL A 271 6.43 16.67 5.30
CA VAL A 271 5.52 16.75 6.45
C VAL A 271 5.80 17.99 7.27
N GLN A 272 7.07 18.29 7.53
CA GLN A 272 7.47 19.48 8.26
C GLN A 272 7.10 20.77 7.53
N ARG A 273 7.26 20.81 6.20
CA ARG A 273 7.07 22.02 5.40
C ARG A 273 5.60 22.27 5.02
N TYR A 274 4.87 21.21 4.69
CA TYR A 274 3.57 21.27 4.01
C TYR A 274 2.46 20.50 4.74
N GLY A 275 2.75 19.84 5.86
CA GLY A 275 1.78 18.98 6.56
C GLY A 275 0.45 19.68 6.87
N THR A 276 0.50 20.90 7.40
CA THR A 276 -0.70 21.70 7.70
C THR A 276 -1.50 22.07 6.44
N ALA A 277 -0.82 22.44 5.36
CA ALA A 277 -1.45 22.79 4.09
C ALA A 277 -2.12 21.56 3.44
N ILE A 278 -1.43 20.41 3.43
CA ILE A 278 -2.00 19.14 2.95
C ILE A 278 -3.22 18.73 3.77
N ALA A 279 -3.13 18.81 5.11
CA ALA A 279 -4.25 18.48 6.00
C ALA A 279 -5.48 19.36 5.73
N LYS A 280 -5.28 20.64 5.39
CA LYS A 280 -6.37 21.55 5.01
C LYS A 280 -7.08 21.10 3.72
N TYR A 281 -6.32 20.66 2.72
CA TYR A 281 -6.92 20.09 1.50
C TYR A 281 -7.70 18.80 1.77
N VAL A 282 -7.20 17.96 2.67
CA VAL A 282 -7.91 16.74 3.08
C VAL A 282 -9.18 17.05 3.87
N ASP A 283 -9.22 18.15 4.65
CA ASP A 283 -10.45 18.59 5.32
C ASP A 283 -11.56 19.03 4.34
N ASP A 284 -11.20 19.43 3.11
CA ASP A 284 -12.16 19.76 2.04
C ASP A 284 -12.76 18.51 1.36
N TRP A 285 -12.20 17.31 1.61
CA TRP A 285 -12.71 16.05 1.09
C TRP A 285 -13.94 15.58 1.88
N THR A 286 -15.04 15.31 1.19
CA THR A 286 -16.33 14.96 1.81
C THR A 286 -16.31 13.52 2.34
N LEU A 287 -16.60 13.31 3.63
CA LEU A 287 -16.54 11.99 4.30
C LEU A 287 -17.82 11.66 5.11
N GLU A 288 -18.85 12.49 4.98
CA GLU A 288 -20.15 12.31 5.63
C GLU A 288 -21.03 11.26 4.93
N GLY A 289 -20.69 10.90 3.68
CA GLY A 289 -21.48 10.02 2.82
C GLY A 289 -21.03 8.55 2.80
N ASP A 290 -21.05 7.95 1.63
CA ASP A 290 -20.60 6.57 1.42
C ASP A 290 -19.07 6.49 1.46
N LEU A 291 -18.51 5.92 2.53
CA LEU A 291 -17.06 5.83 2.70
C LEU A 291 -16.44 4.69 1.90
N GLU A 292 -17.21 3.69 1.48
CA GLU A 292 -16.68 2.63 0.62
C GLU A 292 -16.33 3.21 -0.75
N LYS A 293 -17.16 4.12 -1.26
CA LYS A 293 -16.79 4.93 -2.45
C LYS A 293 -15.53 5.75 -2.21
N LYS A 294 -15.35 6.33 -1.02
CA LYS A 294 -14.15 7.12 -0.68
C LYS A 294 -12.88 6.26 -0.64
N VAL A 295 -12.98 5.00 -0.23
CA VAL A 295 -11.90 4.01 -0.41
C VAL A 295 -11.60 3.86 -1.90
N GLN A 296 -12.61 3.61 -2.74
CA GLN A 296 -12.42 3.43 -4.20
C GLN A 296 -11.76 4.66 -4.86
N GLU A 297 -12.14 5.88 -4.46
CA GLU A 297 -11.51 7.12 -4.94
C GLU A 297 -9.99 7.13 -4.71
N LEU A 298 -9.53 6.61 -3.56
CA LEU A 298 -8.10 6.54 -3.22
C LEU A 298 -7.36 5.46 -4.02
N LEU A 299 -8.00 4.31 -4.31
CA LEU A 299 -7.40 3.28 -5.17
C LEU A 299 -7.15 3.82 -6.58
N TRP A 300 -8.14 4.52 -7.16
CA TRP A 300 -8.00 5.20 -8.44
C TRP A 300 -6.93 6.30 -8.40
N THR A 301 -6.93 7.10 -7.33
CA THR A 301 -5.95 8.18 -7.15
C THR A 301 -4.53 7.61 -7.13
N ASN A 302 -4.25 6.61 -6.30
CA ASN A 302 -2.92 6.03 -6.20
C ASN A 302 -2.46 5.37 -7.51
N ALA A 303 -3.36 4.72 -8.26
CA ALA A 303 -3.06 4.18 -9.57
C ALA A 303 -2.68 5.29 -10.59
N LEU A 304 -3.32 6.46 -10.54
CA LEU A 304 -2.92 7.61 -11.37
C LEU A 304 -1.57 8.18 -10.95
N LEU A 305 -1.36 8.39 -9.64
CA LEU A 305 -0.12 8.97 -9.11
C LEU A 305 1.10 8.13 -9.50
N TYR A 306 0.94 6.82 -9.62
CA TYR A 306 2.01 5.95 -10.11
C TYR A 306 2.02 5.80 -11.65
N GLY A 307 0.93 5.32 -12.24
CA GLY A 307 0.89 4.92 -13.64
C GLY A 307 0.95 6.09 -14.62
N VAL A 308 0.19 7.16 -14.36
CA VAL A 308 0.16 8.33 -15.25
C VAL A 308 1.37 9.22 -15.00
N ALA A 309 1.73 9.44 -13.74
CA ALA A 309 2.86 10.32 -13.42
C ALA A 309 4.21 9.75 -13.85
N GLY A 310 4.33 8.42 -13.93
CA GLY A 310 5.53 7.75 -14.42
C GLY A 310 5.75 7.86 -15.94
N VAL A 311 4.76 8.34 -16.72
CA VAL A 311 4.91 8.43 -18.18
C VAL A 311 5.80 9.61 -18.57
N GLU A 312 6.83 9.33 -19.37
CA GLU A 312 7.73 10.34 -19.94
C GLU A 312 7.33 10.72 -21.37
N ALA A 313 7.62 11.97 -21.75
CA ALA A 313 7.32 12.51 -23.08
C ALA A 313 8.07 11.80 -24.23
N ASN A 314 9.20 11.14 -23.93
CA ASN A 314 9.98 10.36 -24.89
C ASN A 314 9.43 8.92 -25.10
N GLY A 315 8.29 8.59 -24.49
CA GLY A 315 7.72 7.24 -24.52
C GLY A 315 8.21 6.30 -23.39
N GLY A 316 9.16 6.75 -22.57
CA GLY A 316 9.68 6.04 -21.40
C GLY A 316 8.66 5.95 -20.25
N PHE A 317 9.06 5.17 -19.23
CA PHE A 317 8.29 4.99 -18.00
C PHE A 317 9.21 4.95 -16.79
N VAL A 318 8.99 5.86 -15.84
CA VAL A 318 9.64 5.90 -14.55
C VAL A 318 8.86 5.01 -13.58
N ALA A 319 9.38 3.81 -13.34
CA ALA A 319 8.89 2.93 -12.27
C ALA A 319 9.35 3.47 -10.90
N ASP A 320 8.68 4.51 -10.38
CA ASP A 320 9.06 5.15 -9.11
C ASP A 320 8.76 4.23 -7.91
N PHE A 321 9.79 3.97 -7.11
CA PHE A 321 9.71 3.07 -5.95
C PHE A 321 8.66 3.54 -4.93
N PHE A 322 8.54 4.84 -4.68
CA PHE A 322 7.71 5.40 -3.62
C PHE A 322 6.24 5.50 -4.03
N LEU A 323 5.96 5.93 -5.27
CA LEU A 323 4.59 6.04 -5.78
C LEU A 323 3.95 4.66 -6.01
N MET A 324 4.75 3.67 -6.41
CA MET A 324 4.29 2.27 -6.48
C MET A 324 3.82 1.76 -5.10
N HIS A 325 4.49 2.14 -4.01
CA HIS A 325 4.05 1.76 -2.65
C HIS A 325 2.65 2.27 -2.32
N LEU A 326 2.25 3.42 -2.87
CA LEU A 326 0.88 3.93 -2.70
C LEU A 326 -0.16 2.99 -3.33
N VAL A 327 0.16 2.38 -4.48
CA VAL A 327 -0.70 1.37 -5.14
C VAL A 327 -0.74 0.07 -4.35
N THR A 328 0.42 -0.41 -3.87
CA THR A 328 0.47 -1.66 -3.11
C THR A 328 -0.23 -1.55 -1.75
N SER A 329 -0.13 -0.39 -1.10
CA SER A 329 -0.76 -0.15 0.19
C SER A 329 -2.26 0.08 0.09
N SER A 330 -2.77 0.66 -1.01
CA SER A 330 -4.22 0.90 -1.16
C SER A 330 -5.04 -0.38 -1.27
N LEU A 331 -4.43 -1.52 -1.62
CA LEU A 331 -5.13 -2.81 -1.55
C LEU A 331 -5.53 -3.15 -0.11
N PHE A 332 -4.64 -2.90 0.84
CA PHE A 332 -4.86 -3.18 2.27
C PHE A 332 -5.70 -2.14 2.99
N LEU A 333 -5.90 -0.97 2.36
CA LEU A 333 -6.82 0.04 2.87
C LEU A 333 -8.24 -0.54 3.03
N SER A 334 -8.73 -1.31 2.04
CA SER A 334 -10.05 -1.95 2.10
C SER A 334 -10.16 -2.97 3.24
N GLU A 335 -9.11 -3.77 3.44
CA GLU A 335 -9.07 -4.82 4.46
C GLU A 335 -9.13 -4.21 5.87
N VAL A 336 -8.24 -3.27 6.16
CA VAL A 336 -8.23 -2.57 7.46
C VAL A 336 -9.51 -1.78 7.67
N PHE A 337 -10.02 -1.08 6.65
CA PHE A 337 -11.26 -0.31 6.73
C PHE A 337 -12.46 -1.14 7.17
N SER A 338 -12.53 -2.42 6.74
CA SER A 338 -13.64 -3.33 7.05
C SER A 338 -13.70 -3.72 8.53
N GLU A 339 -12.59 -3.61 9.25
CA GLU A 339 -12.48 -3.94 10.69
C GLU A 339 -12.80 -2.75 11.61
N LEU A 340 -13.02 -1.55 11.05
CA LEU A 340 -13.12 -0.31 11.81
C LEU A 340 -14.56 0.20 11.94
N LYS A 341 -14.85 0.86 13.06
CA LYS A 341 -16.06 1.65 13.22
C LYS A 341 -15.98 2.93 12.37
N ARG A 342 -17.15 3.49 12.09
CA ARG A 342 -17.32 4.65 11.21
C ARG A 342 -16.40 5.84 11.50
N SER A 343 -16.17 6.20 12.77
CA SER A 343 -15.28 7.33 13.10
C SER A 343 -13.82 7.04 12.73
N SER A 344 -13.38 5.81 12.99
CA SER A 344 -12.01 5.38 12.73
C SER A 344 -11.76 5.11 11.24
N GLN A 345 -12.80 4.72 10.50
CA GLN A 345 -12.80 4.76 9.04
C GLN A 345 -12.53 6.17 8.49
N VAL A 346 -13.17 7.21 9.04
CA VAL A 346 -12.91 8.61 8.64
C VAL A 346 -11.48 9.02 8.97
N GLU A 347 -10.98 8.70 10.18
CA GLU A 347 -9.61 8.97 10.59
C GLU A 347 -8.59 8.28 9.67
N LEU A 348 -8.80 7.00 9.35
CA LEU A 348 -7.96 6.23 8.44
C LEU A 348 -7.93 6.88 7.05
N LEU A 349 -9.09 7.20 6.48
CA LEU A 349 -9.18 7.78 5.14
C LEU A 349 -8.47 9.13 5.06
N ARG A 350 -8.66 10.01 6.06
CA ARG A 350 -7.96 11.30 6.13
C ARG A 350 -6.45 11.12 6.24
N GLY A 351 -6.00 10.32 7.20
CA GLY A 351 -4.57 10.07 7.42
C GLY A 351 -3.89 9.43 6.22
N TYR A 352 -4.54 8.44 5.61
CA TYR A 352 -4.04 7.74 4.43
C TYR A 352 -3.94 8.67 3.23
N PHE A 353 -4.98 9.45 2.94
CA PHE A 353 -4.96 10.38 1.80
C PHE A 353 -3.90 11.47 1.98
N ALA A 354 -3.81 12.06 3.18
CA ALA A 354 -2.77 13.03 3.52
C ALA A 354 -1.36 12.45 3.32
N THR A 355 -1.15 11.19 3.73
CA THR A 355 0.12 10.48 3.57
C THR A 355 0.47 10.24 2.10
N CYS A 356 -0.51 9.83 1.27
CA CYS A 356 -0.31 9.65 -0.16
C CYS A 356 0.07 10.98 -0.85
N LEU A 357 -0.62 12.07 -0.51
CA LEU A 357 -0.34 13.40 -1.03
C LEU A 357 1.04 13.91 -0.61
N ALA A 358 1.45 13.67 0.64
CA ALA A 358 2.77 14.03 1.13
C ALA A 358 3.88 13.29 0.37
N TRP A 359 3.73 11.98 0.14
CA TRP A 359 4.68 11.24 -0.70
C TRP A 359 4.70 11.78 -2.12
N TYR A 360 3.55 11.99 -2.73
CA TYR A 360 3.46 12.54 -4.09
C TYR A 360 4.15 13.90 -4.25
N ILE A 361 3.90 14.83 -3.32
CA ILE A 361 4.57 16.13 -3.29
C ILE A 361 6.08 15.95 -3.07
N GLY A 362 6.46 15.04 -2.18
CA GLY A 362 7.86 14.70 -1.88
C GLY A 362 8.61 14.07 -3.03
N ARG A 363 7.91 13.47 -3.99
CA ARG A 363 8.49 12.97 -5.25
C ARG A 363 8.53 14.03 -6.35
N GLY A 364 8.30 15.30 -6.03
CA GLY A 364 8.39 16.42 -6.97
C GLY A 364 7.06 16.82 -7.58
N ARG A 365 5.94 16.22 -7.15
CA ARG A 365 4.58 16.52 -7.64
C ARG A 365 4.53 16.50 -9.19
N PRO A 366 4.89 15.38 -9.83
CA PRO A 366 4.89 15.26 -11.30
C PRO A 366 3.56 15.68 -11.92
N LYS A 367 3.58 16.14 -13.17
CA LYS A 367 2.33 16.41 -13.90
C LYS A 367 1.64 15.09 -14.25
N LEU A 368 0.31 15.11 -14.26
CA LEU A 368 -0.51 13.98 -14.71
C LEU A 368 -0.99 14.23 -16.13
N ASP A 369 -0.24 13.79 -17.13
CA ASP A 369 -0.65 13.87 -18.53
C ASP A 369 -1.58 12.69 -18.90
N ILE A 370 -2.82 12.79 -18.42
CA ILE A 370 -3.85 11.75 -18.60
C ILE A 370 -4.14 11.54 -20.10
N ALA A 371 -4.22 12.62 -20.87
CA ALA A 371 -4.47 12.53 -22.30
C ALA A 371 -3.37 11.75 -23.02
N GLU A 372 -2.09 12.03 -22.73
CA GLU A 372 -0.96 11.28 -23.28
C GLU A 372 -0.96 9.82 -22.81
N PHE A 373 -1.24 9.53 -21.54
CA PHE A 373 -1.27 8.15 -21.04
C PHE A 373 -2.30 7.29 -21.79
N PHE A 374 -3.52 7.81 -21.99
CA PHE A 374 -4.61 7.08 -22.63
C PHE A 374 -4.56 7.10 -24.17
N SER A 375 -3.75 7.98 -24.78
CA SER A 375 -3.54 8.00 -26.24
C SER A 375 -2.67 6.84 -26.75
N ARG A 376 -1.80 6.30 -25.88
CA ARG A 376 -0.84 5.23 -26.22
C ARG A 376 -1.57 3.92 -26.53
N ASP A 377 -1.02 3.11 -27.43
CA ASP A 377 -1.52 1.75 -27.70
C ASP A 377 -0.79 0.72 -26.84
N ASN A 378 -1.04 0.73 -25.52
CA ASN A 378 -0.38 -0.14 -24.53
C ASN A 378 -1.37 -0.85 -23.59
N ALA A 379 -2.66 -0.88 -23.93
CA ALA A 379 -3.67 -1.64 -23.20
C ALA A 379 -3.51 -3.18 -23.37
N ARG A 380 -2.63 -3.62 -24.27
CA ARG A 380 -2.30 -5.01 -24.52
C ARG A 380 -0.78 -5.25 -24.43
N PRO A 381 -0.23 -5.34 -23.21
CA PRO A 381 1.18 -5.66 -23.01
C PRO A 381 1.50 -7.00 -23.70
N THR A 382 2.58 -7.00 -24.49
CA THR A 382 3.05 -8.19 -25.21
C THR A 382 4.40 -8.60 -24.65
N ALA A 383 4.50 -9.85 -24.21
CA ALA A 383 5.74 -10.42 -23.71
C ALA A 383 6.79 -10.43 -24.83
N PRO A 384 8.05 -10.01 -24.58
CA PRO A 384 9.09 -10.03 -25.60
C PRO A 384 9.55 -11.47 -25.91
N GLY A 385 10.34 -11.63 -26.98
CA GLY A 385 10.94 -12.91 -27.34
C GLY A 385 10.03 -13.82 -28.19
N PRO A 386 10.43 -15.10 -28.36
CA PRO A 386 9.71 -16.06 -29.19
C PRO A 386 8.27 -16.27 -28.70
N GLN A 387 7.31 -16.02 -29.58
CA GLN A 387 5.90 -16.26 -29.30
C GLN A 387 5.50 -17.70 -29.67
N PRO A 388 4.48 -18.29 -29.02
CA PRO A 388 3.89 -19.53 -29.50
C PRO A 388 3.44 -19.37 -30.96
N THR A 389 3.47 -20.46 -31.73
CA THR A 389 2.93 -20.50 -33.11
C THR A 389 1.49 -21.01 -33.05
N PRO A 390 0.47 -20.15 -33.25
CA PRO A 390 -0.92 -20.59 -33.19
C PRO A 390 -1.26 -21.57 -34.31
N HIS A 391 -2.05 -22.60 -34.00
CA HIS A 391 -2.60 -23.51 -35.01
C HIS A 391 -3.60 -22.79 -35.92
N GLU A 392 -3.81 -23.27 -37.15
CA GLU A 392 -4.75 -22.67 -38.12
C GLU A 392 -6.20 -22.55 -37.61
N GLY A 393 -6.56 -23.38 -36.64
CA GLY A 393 -7.86 -23.37 -35.96
C GLY A 393 -7.97 -22.39 -34.78
N ALA A 394 -6.96 -21.55 -34.52
CA ALA A 394 -6.98 -20.58 -33.44
C ALA A 394 -7.94 -19.41 -33.74
N ASN A 395 -8.74 -19.02 -32.75
CA ASN A 395 -9.60 -17.85 -32.85
C ASN A 395 -8.83 -16.56 -32.50
N PRO A 396 -9.16 -15.41 -33.11
CA PRO A 396 -10.05 -15.25 -34.27
C PRO A 396 -9.37 -15.65 -35.60
N SER A 397 -8.04 -15.73 -35.61
CA SER A 397 -7.23 -16.30 -36.70
C SER A 397 -5.80 -16.58 -36.18
N PRO A 398 -5.02 -17.48 -36.78
CA PRO A 398 -3.65 -17.76 -36.36
C PRO A 398 -2.69 -16.56 -36.43
N SER A 399 -3.00 -15.54 -37.25
CA SER A 399 -2.21 -14.32 -37.40
C SER A 399 -2.64 -13.17 -36.49
N ALA A 400 -3.75 -13.32 -35.74
CA ALA A 400 -4.23 -12.27 -34.87
C ALA A 400 -3.39 -12.18 -33.58
N PRO A 401 -3.08 -10.97 -33.06
CA PRO A 401 -2.44 -10.81 -31.75
C PRO A 401 -3.19 -11.53 -30.62
N GLU A 402 -4.52 -11.59 -30.71
CA GLU A 402 -5.39 -12.33 -29.78
C GLU A 402 -5.12 -13.84 -29.75
N ALA A 403 -4.64 -14.43 -30.85
CA ALA A 403 -4.32 -15.86 -30.87
C ALA A 403 -3.04 -16.17 -30.09
N ILE A 404 -2.16 -15.18 -29.92
CA ILE A 404 -0.95 -15.26 -29.10
C ILE A 404 -1.28 -14.89 -27.66
N THR A 405 -1.90 -13.72 -27.46
CA THR A 405 -2.25 -13.18 -26.14
C THR A 405 -3.75 -12.87 -26.09
N PRO A 406 -4.60 -13.87 -25.80
CA PRO A 406 -6.05 -13.69 -25.74
C PRO A 406 -6.50 -12.88 -24.51
N ASN A 407 -5.69 -12.87 -23.46
CA ASN A 407 -5.93 -12.07 -22.26
C ASN A 407 -4.62 -11.36 -21.87
N PRO A 408 -4.59 -10.01 -21.86
CA PRO A 408 -3.36 -9.23 -21.61
C PRO A 408 -2.80 -9.39 -20.20
N TRP A 409 -3.61 -9.80 -19.21
CA TRP A 409 -3.13 -10.02 -17.85
C TRP A 409 -2.34 -11.32 -17.68
N LEU A 410 -2.63 -12.35 -18.48
CA LEU A 410 -1.98 -13.65 -18.33
C LEU A 410 -0.45 -13.60 -18.51
N PRO A 411 0.11 -13.02 -19.59
CA PRO A 411 1.57 -12.95 -19.73
C PRO A 411 2.21 -12.10 -18.62
N VAL A 412 1.55 -11.00 -18.22
CA VAL A 412 2.03 -10.11 -17.15
C VAL A 412 2.14 -10.88 -15.83
N LEU A 413 1.06 -11.52 -15.37
CA LEU A 413 1.05 -12.26 -14.11
C LEU A 413 1.97 -13.47 -14.14
N GLN A 414 2.02 -14.18 -15.27
CA GLN A 414 2.90 -15.33 -15.41
C GLN A 414 4.38 -14.92 -15.37
N SER A 415 4.75 -13.73 -15.89
CA SER A 415 6.15 -13.26 -15.86
C SER A 415 6.50 -12.76 -14.46
N THR A 416 5.56 -12.06 -13.82
CA THR A 416 5.62 -11.63 -12.42
C THR A 416 5.95 -12.77 -11.45
N LEU A 417 5.32 -13.94 -11.62
CA LEU A 417 5.54 -15.09 -10.73
C LEU A 417 7.00 -15.57 -10.67
N ALA A 418 7.79 -15.34 -11.73
CA ALA A 418 9.20 -15.73 -11.79
C ALA A 418 10.16 -14.55 -11.56
N HIS A 419 9.63 -13.35 -11.30
CA HIS A 419 10.44 -12.15 -11.15
C HIS A 419 11.08 -12.09 -9.75
N PRO A 420 12.38 -11.73 -9.62
CA PRO A 420 13.07 -11.75 -8.33
C PRO A 420 12.69 -10.60 -7.38
N ASP A 421 12.19 -9.48 -7.92
CA ASP A 421 11.74 -8.32 -7.13
C ASP A 421 10.35 -8.54 -6.51
N ASP A 422 10.25 -8.47 -5.19
CA ASP A 422 9.00 -8.69 -4.44
C ASP A 422 7.99 -7.54 -4.61
N HIS A 423 8.49 -6.33 -4.86
CA HIS A 423 7.66 -5.14 -5.05
C HIS A 423 6.84 -5.23 -6.32
N LEU A 424 7.40 -5.78 -7.40
CA LEU A 424 6.71 -6.00 -8.65
C LEU A 424 5.52 -6.95 -8.44
N ALA A 425 5.72 -8.06 -7.73
CA ALA A 425 4.63 -8.99 -7.45
C ALA A 425 3.48 -8.33 -6.68
N LYS A 426 3.79 -7.50 -5.66
CA LYS A 426 2.79 -6.73 -4.90
C LYS A 426 2.04 -5.77 -5.83
N LEU A 427 2.75 -5.02 -6.66
CA LEU A 427 2.16 -4.05 -7.59
C LEU A 427 1.22 -4.73 -8.58
N GLN A 428 1.69 -5.79 -9.23
CA GLN A 428 0.92 -6.49 -10.27
C GLN A 428 -0.31 -7.17 -9.69
N ARG A 429 -0.21 -7.70 -8.47
CA ARG A 429 -1.36 -8.16 -7.71
C ARG A 429 -2.38 -7.04 -7.52
N SER A 430 -1.98 -5.90 -6.94
CA SER A 430 -2.88 -4.77 -6.69
C SER A 430 -3.58 -4.28 -7.97
N LEU A 431 -2.82 -4.04 -9.04
CA LEU A 431 -3.37 -3.59 -10.31
C LEU A 431 -4.31 -4.63 -10.95
N SER A 432 -4.00 -5.93 -10.82
CA SER A 432 -4.87 -6.99 -11.33
C SER A 432 -6.20 -7.05 -10.57
N GLU A 433 -6.18 -6.87 -9.24
CA GLU A 433 -7.41 -6.79 -8.43
C GLU A 433 -8.21 -5.53 -8.77
N TYR A 434 -7.56 -4.39 -8.99
CA TYR A 434 -8.24 -3.18 -9.43
C TYR A 434 -8.90 -3.37 -10.79
N SER A 435 -8.23 -4.06 -11.73
CA SER A 435 -8.83 -4.40 -13.02
C SER A 435 -10.04 -5.33 -12.89
N MET A 436 -10.05 -6.26 -11.94
CA MET A 436 -11.20 -7.13 -11.70
C MET A 436 -12.42 -6.36 -11.16
N HIS A 437 -12.20 -5.33 -10.35
CA HIS A 437 -13.29 -4.55 -9.73
C HIS A 437 -13.73 -3.35 -10.57
N PHE A 438 -12.79 -2.73 -11.28
CA PHE A 438 -12.99 -1.44 -11.95
C PHE A 438 -12.69 -1.49 -13.45
N GLY A 439 -12.36 -2.65 -14.01
CA GLY A 439 -12.06 -2.82 -15.44
C GLY A 439 -13.23 -2.49 -16.37
N LEU A 440 -14.46 -2.51 -15.84
CA LEU A 440 -15.68 -2.15 -16.59
C LEU A 440 -16.00 -0.65 -16.52
N THR A 441 -15.22 0.16 -15.80
CA THR A 441 -15.45 1.60 -15.68
C THR A 441 -15.22 2.27 -17.03
N PRO A 442 -16.25 2.85 -17.68
CA PRO A 442 -16.09 3.51 -18.96
C PRO A 442 -15.44 4.88 -18.81
N ALA A 443 -14.82 5.37 -19.89
CA ALA A 443 -14.45 6.76 -20.02
C ALA A 443 -15.68 7.67 -19.79
N GLY A 444 -15.45 8.82 -19.18
CA GLY A 444 -16.49 9.80 -18.84
C GLY A 444 -17.03 9.68 -17.41
N THR A 445 -16.71 8.60 -16.68
CA THR A 445 -17.09 8.39 -15.27
C THR A 445 -16.65 9.56 -14.39
N PHE A 446 -15.42 10.04 -14.56
CA PHE A 446 -14.82 11.05 -13.68
C PHE A 446 -14.86 12.49 -14.25
N LYS A 447 -15.65 12.74 -15.31
CA LYS A 447 -15.69 14.04 -16.02
C LYS A 447 -16.15 15.23 -15.17
N ASN A 448 -16.84 14.97 -14.05
CA ASN A 448 -17.40 15.99 -13.18
C ASN A 448 -16.47 16.36 -12.00
N THR A 449 -15.26 15.78 -11.95
CA THR A 449 -14.20 16.16 -11.00
C THR A 449 -13.43 17.37 -11.52
N GLU A 450 -12.64 18.01 -10.65
CA GLU A 450 -11.83 19.18 -11.06
C GLU A 450 -10.52 18.76 -11.75
N LEU A 451 -10.18 17.47 -11.78
CA LEU A 451 -8.94 16.98 -12.39
C LEU A 451 -9.03 17.08 -13.92
N LYS A 452 -8.09 17.82 -14.50
CA LYS A 452 -7.95 17.99 -15.94
C LYS A 452 -7.93 16.63 -16.65
N ASP A 453 -8.68 16.50 -17.73
CA ASP A 453 -8.77 15.30 -18.57
C ASP A 453 -9.27 14.03 -17.86
N ALA A 454 -9.83 14.14 -16.64
CA ALA A 454 -10.36 12.99 -15.89
C ALA A 454 -11.48 12.23 -16.61
N GLY A 455 -12.16 12.87 -17.57
CA GLY A 455 -13.13 12.21 -18.44
C GLY A 455 -12.53 11.12 -19.35
N LEU A 456 -11.20 11.07 -19.54
CA LEU A 456 -10.53 10.04 -20.34
C LEU A 456 -10.19 8.78 -19.52
N ILE A 457 -10.22 8.87 -18.20
CA ILE A 457 -9.87 7.75 -17.32
C ILE A 457 -10.91 6.64 -17.46
N ASP A 458 -10.43 5.43 -17.76
CA ASP A 458 -11.24 4.21 -17.82
C ASP A 458 -10.54 3.01 -17.14
N GLY A 459 -11.22 1.87 -17.12
CA GLY A 459 -10.74 0.63 -16.52
C GLY A 459 -9.44 0.07 -17.10
N THR A 460 -8.97 0.56 -18.25
CA THR A 460 -7.69 0.14 -18.85
C THR A 460 -6.47 0.74 -18.15
N LEU A 461 -6.64 1.73 -17.27
CA LEU A 461 -5.56 2.31 -16.45
C LEU A 461 -4.64 1.24 -15.86
N PHE A 462 -5.25 0.20 -15.27
CA PHE A 462 -4.51 -0.78 -14.48
C PHE A 462 -3.65 -1.72 -15.34
N ILE A 463 -4.16 -2.21 -16.47
CA ILE A 463 -3.38 -3.09 -17.36
C ILE A 463 -2.25 -2.32 -18.06
N ARG A 464 -2.49 -1.05 -18.41
CA ARG A 464 -1.47 -0.17 -18.99
C ARG A 464 -0.34 0.07 -18.00
N ALA A 465 -0.66 0.47 -16.77
CA ALA A 465 0.31 0.66 -15.70
C ALA A 465 1.08 -0.64 -15.40
N ALA A 466 0.39 -1.78 -15.36
CA ALA A 466 0.97 -3.10 -15.16
C ALA A 466 2.01 -3.46 -16.24
N GLY A 467 1.65 -3.30 -17.51
CA GLY A 467 2.54 -3.57 -18.65
C GLY A 467 3.75 -2.65 -18.71
N LEU A 468 3.56 -1.36 -18.44
CA LEU A 468 4.65 -0.38 -18.36
C LEU A 468 5.62 -0.72 -17.23
N SER A 469 5.08 -1.09 -16.06
CA SER A 469 5.88 -1.49 -14.90
C SER A 469 6.72 -2.73 -15.18
N LEU A 470 6.11 -3.76 -15.77
CA LEU A 470 6.83 -4.99 -16.12
C LEU A 470 7.87 -4.75 -17.22
N SER A 471 7.60 -3.84 -18.16
CA SER A 471 8.58 -3.48 -19.20
C SER A 471 9.77 -2.69 -18.63
N ALA A 472 9.54 -1.85 -17.62
CA ALA A 472 10.62 -1.14 -16.91
C ALA A 472 11.41 -2.06 -15.97
N MET A 473 10.74 -2.97 -15.27
CA MET A 473 11.35 -3.93 -14.35
C MET A 473 11.91 -5.18 -15.05
N GLY A 474 11.63 -5.36 -16.33
CA GLY A 474 12.15 -6.47 -17.13
C GLY A 474 11.23 -7.69 -17.15
N TRP A 475 11.01 -8.23 -18.34
CA TRP A 475 10.34 -9.50 -18.59
C TRP A 475 11.33 -10.65 -18.34
N VAL A 476 11.65 -10.90 -17.06
CA VAL A 476 12.72 -11.83 -16.66
C VAL A 476 12.47 -13.26 -17.13
N ARG A 477 11.21 -13.72 -17.07
CA ARG A 477 10.83 -15.05 -17.59
C ARG A 477 11.11 -15.18 -19.08
N GLU A 478 10.99 -14.10 -19.83
CA GLU A 478 11.24 -14.00 -21.27
C GLU A 478 12.70 -13.74 -21.63
N GLY A 479 13.60 -13.70 -20.65
CA GLY A 479 15.04 -13.58 -20.86
C GLY A 479 15.60 -12.17 -20.83
N GLN A 480 14.81 -11.17 -20.40
CA GLN A 480 15.36 -9.86 -20.07
C GLN A 480 16.07 -9.88 -18.72
N ALA A 481 17.04 -8.98 -18.53
CA ALA A 481 17.61 -8.75 -17.20
C ALA A 481 16.58 -8.06 -16.29
N PRO A 482 16.60 -8.31 -14.97
CA PRO A 482 15.79 -7.54 -14.04
C PRO A 482 16.23 -6.07 -14.07
N GLY A 483 15.25 -5.18 -14.21
CA GLY A 483 15.40 -3.74 -14.08
C GLY A 483 15.43 -3.29 -12.63
N ALA A 484 15.36 -1.98 -12.42
CA ALA A 484 15.41 -1.36 -11.10
C ALA A 484 14.34 -0.27 -10.96
N TRP A 485 13.83 -0.13 -9.74
CA TRP A 485 12.96 0.98 -9.38
C TRP A 485 13.73 2.30 -9.40
N SER A 486 13.06 3.38 -9.79
CA SER A 486 13.61 4.73 -9.72
C SER A 486 13.46 5.30 -8.31
N PHE A 487 14.55 5.88 -7.80
CA PHE A 487 14.63 6.59 -6.53
C PHE A 487 14.84 8.10 -6.71
N ASP A 488 15.08 8.57 -7.94
CA ASP A 488 15.45 9.96 -8.25
C ASP A 488 14.30 10.96 -8.07
N GLY A 489 13.06 10.53 -8.33
CA GLY A 489 11.86 11.36 -8.26
C GLY A 489 11.68 12.22 -9.51
N PHE A 490 10.71 13.13 -9.47
CA PHE A 490 10.27 13.92 -10.64
C PHE A 490 10.66 15.39 -10.50
N PHE A 491 11.89 15.65 -10.09
CA PHE A 491 12.40 17.01 -9.92
C PHE A 491 12.90 17.57 -11.25
N GLN A 492 12.68 18.86 -11.48
CA GLN A 492 13.34 19.52 -12.61
C GLN A 492 14.85 19.51 -12.39
N PRO A 493 15.67 19.33 -13.44
CA PRO A 493 17.11 19.51 -13.35
C PRO A 493 17.37 20.89 -12.77
N ALA A 494 18.24 21.00 -11.76
CA ALA A 494 18.68 22.29 -11.28
C ALA A 494 19.21 23.08 -12.50
N GLU A 495 18.58 24.21 -12.83
CA GLU A 495 19.15 25.12 -13.83
C GLU A 495 20.60 25.38 -13.39
N SER A 496 21.55 24.94 -14.22
CA SER A 496 22.95 25.24 -13.98
C SER A 496 23.06 26.75 -13.94
N LYS A 497 23.25 27.33 -12.75
CA LYS A 497 23.67 28.71 -12.62
C LYS A 497 25.05 28.80 -13.26
N LEU A 498 25.08 29.18 -14.54
CA LEU A 498 26.26 29.62 -15.26
C LEU A 498 26.78 30.92 -14.66
#